data_AF-X8CGK1-F1
#
_entry.id   AF-X8CGK1-F1
#
_cell.length_a   1.000
_cell.length_b   1.000
_cell.length_c   1.000
_cell.angle_alpha   90.00
_cell.angle_beta   90.00
_cell.angle_gamma   90.00
#
_symmetry.space_group_name_H-M   'P 1'
#
loop_
_entity.id
_entity.type
_entity.pdbx_description
1 polymer ?
#
loop_
_entity_poly.entity_id
_entity_poly.type
_entity_poly.pdbx_seq_one_letter_code
_entity_poly.pdbx_strand_id
1 'polypeptide(L)'
;MSTVEDNKPRIYKGLAGVVVDTTAISKVVPETNSLTYRGYAVQDLAATCSFEQVAYLLWHGELPDEQQLALFTQRERAARRLNRSQLSLLTKLPDTCHPMDVVRTFVSSMGAEDPDEDDNSPGPTTPRPCGCSRCCPPSSRPTCAAGADWNPSRPTAT
;
A
#
# COMPACT_ATOMS: atom_id res chain seq x y z
N MET A 1 31.53 51.11 -14.50
CA MET A 1 31.88 49.71 -14.83
C MET A 1 31.59 48.84 -13.61
N SER A 2 30.67 47.90 -13.79
CA SER A 2 30.65 46.58 -13.15
C SER A 2 30.43 46.51 -11.63
N THR A 3 29.16 46.51 -11.20
CA THR A 3 28.78 45.82 -9.95
C THR A 3 28.72 44.32 -10.23
N VAL A 4 29.60 43.57 -9.56
CA VAL A 4 29.54 42.12 -9.47
C VAL A 4 28.30 41.80 -8.63
N GLU A 5 27.16 41.54 -9.26
CA GLU A 5 25.97 41.05 -8.58
C GLU A 5 26.22 39.59 -8.16
N ASP A 6 26.00 39.38 -6.86
CA ASP A 6 26.26 38.18 -6.07
C ASP A 6 25.67 36.91 -6.74
N ASN A 7 26.52 36.06 -7.31
CA ASN A 7 26.13 34.73 -7.79
C ASN A 7 25.98 33.75 -6.62
N LYS A 8 25.06 34.06 -5.70
CA LYS A 8 24.65 33.15 -4.63
C LYS A 8 23.38 32.42 -5.04
N PRO A 9 23.35 31.07 -4.99
CA PRO A 9 22.14 30.33 -5.26
C PRO A 9 21.06 30.72 -4.24
N ARG A 10 19.86 31.05 -4.71
CA ARG A 10 18.70 31.30 -3.85
C ARG A 10 18.30 29.99 -3.17
N ILE A 11 18.50 29.92 -1.84
CA ILE A 11 18.18 28.74 -1.04
C ILE A 11 16.71 28.83 -0.58
N TYR A 12 15.85 27.99 -1.13
CA TYR A 12 14.47 27.83 -0.68
C TYR A 12 14.42 26.79 0.45
N LYS A 13 14.31 27.24 1.71
CA LYS A 13 14.18 26.35 2.86
C LYS A 13 12.84 25.61 2.80
N GLY A 14 12.87 24.28 2.86
CA GLY A 14 11.67 23.44 2.85
C GLY A 14 10.88 23.46 1.52
N LEU A 15 11.49 23.89 0.41
CA LEU A 15 10.84 24.02 -0.90
C LEU A 15 9.60 24.93 -0.91
N ALA A 16 9.53 25.89 0.02
CA ALA A 16 8.39 26.81 0.11
C ALA A 16 8.20 27.60 -1.20
N GLY A 17 7.03 27.43 -1.83
CA GLY A 17 6.67 28.11 -3.08
C GLY A 17 7.36 27.57 -4.34
N VAL A 18 8.07 26.44 -4.26
CA VAL A 18 8.74 25.82 -5.41
C VAL A 18 7.85 24.72 -5.98
N VAL A 19 7.45 24.85 -7.24
CA VAL A 19 6.76 23.78 -7.97
C VAL A 19 7.80 22.77 -8.43
N VAL A 20 7.73 21.54 -7.89
CA VAL A 20 8.70 20.47 -8.19
C VAL A 20 8.28 19.64 -9.39
N ASP A 21 6.98 19.35 -9.51
CA ASP A 21 6.43 18.51 -10.57
C ASP A 21 4.95 18.82 -10.81
N THR A 22 4.42 18.31 -11.93
CA THR A 22 3.01 18.31 -12.27
C THR A 22 2.37 17.00 -11.82
N THR A 23 1.18 17.07 -11.21
CA THR A 23 0.45 15.87 -10.77
C THR A 23 -0.96 15.88 -11.34
N ALA A 24 -1.44 14.70 -11.75
CA ALA A 24 -2.81 14.50 -12.20
C ALA A 24 -3.71 13.89 -11.11
N ILE A 25 -3.17 13.64 -9.90
CA ILE A 25 -3.84 12.86 -8.86
C ILE A 25 -4.79 13.73 -8.04
N SER A 26 -4.29 14.85 -7.49
CA SER A 26 -5.05 15.71 -6.61
C SER A 26 -4.72 17.18 -6.83
N LYS A 27 -5.72 18.05 -6.74
CA LYS A 27 -5.53 19.50 -6.78
C LYS A 27 -6.22 20.14 -5.57
N VAL A 28 -5.47 20.99 -4.88
CA VAL A 28 -5.97 21.88 -3.83
C VAL A 28 -6.21 23.25 -4.47
N VAL A 29 -7.44 23.74 -4.42
CA VAL A 29 -7.80 25.09 -4.90
C VAL A 29 -7.88 26.01 -3.67
N PRO A 30 -6.86 26.84 -3.41
CA PRO A 30 -6.79 27.65 -2.18
C PRO A 30 -7.91 28.70 -2.08
N GLU A 31 -8.44 29.17 -3.20
CA GLU A 31 -9.50 30.19 -3.22
C GLU A 31 -10.83 29.65 -2.70
N THR A 32 -11.10 28.36 -2.92
CA THR A 32 -12.35 27.70 -2.52
C THR A 32 -12.15 26.70 -1.38
N ASN A 33 -10.91 26.54 -0.89
CA ASN A 33 -10.50 25.47 0.04
C ASN A 33 -11.03 24.09 -0.38
N SER A 34 -11.18 23.88 -1.70
CA SER A 34 -11.70 22.64 -2.25
C SER A 34 -10.55 21.72 -2.64
N LEU A 35 -10.62 20.48 -2.14
CA LEU A 35 -9.71 19.41 -2.51
C LEU A 35 -10.42 18.53 -3.54
N THR A 36 -9.76 18.31 -4.66
CA THR A 36 -10.28 17.46 -5.75
C THR A 36 -9.36 16.27 -6.01
N TYR A 37 -9.93 15.08 -6.14
CA TYR A 37 -9.24 13.86 -6.58
C TYR A 37 -9.64 13.55 -8.01
N ARG A 38 -8.68 13.55 -8.94
CA ARG A 38 -8.93 13.31 -10.38
C ARG A 38 -10.08 14.16 -10.97
N GLY A 39 -10.35 15.34 -10.40
CA GLY A 39 -11.44 16.23 -10.80
C GLY A 39 -12.73 16.12 -9.98
N TYR A 40 -12.87 15.13 -9.11
CA TYR A 40 -14.02 14.95 -8.22
C TYR A 40 -13.79 15.63 -6.86
N ALA A 41 -14.80 16.33 -6.33
CA ALA A 41 -14.69 16.97 -5.02
C ALA A 41 -14.64 15.92 -3.91
N VAL A 42 -13.70 16.06 -2.97
CA VAL A 42 -13.51 15.08 -1.89
C VAL A 42 -14.72 15.02 -0.96
N GLN A 43 -15.44 16.13 -0.79
CA GLN A 43 -16.66 16.18 0.00
C GLN A 43 -17.75 15.26 -0.59
N ASP A 44 -17.90 15.25 -1.91
CA ASP A 44 -18.88 14.40 -2.60
C ASP A 44 -18.46 12.93 -2.54
N LEU A 45 -17.17 12.65 -2.74
CA LEU A 45 -16.62 11.30 -2.63
C LEU A 45 -16.81 10.74 -1.21
N ALA A 46 -16.56 11.54 -0.17
CA ALA A 46 -16.72 11.10 1.21
C ALA A 46 -18.18 10.84 1.60
N ALA A 47 -19.15 11.52 0.97
CA ALA A 47 -20.56 11.34 1.24
C ALA A 47 -21.19 10.16 0.48
N THR A 48 -20.68 9.85 -0.72
CA THR A 48 -21.35 8.92 -1.65
C THR A 48 -20.56 7.64 -1.94
N CYS A 49 -19.24 7.66 -1.80
CA CYS A 49 -18.37 6.57 -2.24
C CYS A 49 -17.75 5.81 -1.07
N SER A 50 -17.55 4.51 -1.27
CA SER A 50 -16.77 3.64 -0.38
C SER A 50 -15.27 3.85 -0.55
N PHE A 51 -14.48 3.41 0.43
CA PHE A 51 -13.02 3.52 0.38
C PHE A 51 -12.44 2.78 -0.83
N GLU A 52 -12.98 1.61 -1.16
CA GLU A 52 -12.55 0.80 -2.30
C GLU A 52 -12.74 1.52 -3.64
N GLN A 53 -13.84 2.26 -3.80
CA GLN A 53 -14.10 3.07 -5.00
C GLN A 53 -13.10 4.23 -5.12
N VAL A 54 -12.80 4.91 -4.01
CA VAL A 54 -11.83 6.01 -4.00
C VAL A 54 -10.40 5.50 -4.25
N ALA A 55 -10.02 4.35 -3.68
CA ALA A 55 -8.72 3.72 -3.94
C ALA A 55 -8.57 3.35 -5.42
N TYR A 56 -9.63 2.79 -6.03
CA TYR A 56 -9.65 2.50 -7.46
C TYR A 56 -9.51 3.78 -8.31
N LEU A 57 -10.25 4.83 -7.96
CA LEU A 57 -10.17 6.14 -8.63
C LEU A 57 -8.75 6.72 -8.61
N LEU A 58 -8.04 6.61 -7.49
CA LEU A 58 -6.69 7.16 -7.37
C LEU A 58 -5.69 6.42 -8.27
N TRP A 59 -5.80 5.09 -8.35
CA TRP A 59 -4.92 4.25 -9.16
C TRP A 59 -5.24 4.30 -10.65
N HIS A 60 -6.52 4.19 -11.02
CA HIS A 60 -6.94 4.07 -12.42
C HIS A 60 -7.34 5.40 -13.07
N GLY A 61 -7.64 6.41 -12.26
CA GLY A 61 -8.02 7.76 -12.72
C GLY A 61 -9.52 7.95 -12.98
N GLU A 62 -10.31 6.88 -13.02
CA GLU A 62 -11.76 6.90 -13.26
C GLU A 62 -12.51 6.10 -12.18
N LEU A 63 -13.81 6.41 -12.01
CA LEU A 63 -14.68 5.66 -11.10
C LEU A 63 -14.93 4.24 -11.64
N PRO A 64 -14.90 3.20 -10.79
CA PRO A 64 -15.07 1.82 -11.23
C PRO A 64 -16.51 1.53 -11.64
N ASP A 65 -16.67 0.67 -12.65
CA ASP A 65 -17.94 -0.03 -12.90
C ASP A 65 -18.24 -1.07 -11.79
N GLU A 66 -19.49 -1.51 -11.67
CA GLU A 66 -19.90 -2.51 -10.66
C GLU A 66 -19.07 -3.79 -10.74
N GLN A 67 -18.77 -4.26 -11.96
CA GLN A 67 -17.97 -5.46 -12.16
C GLN A 67 -16.51 -5.24 -11.74
N GLN A 68 -15.95 -4.08 -12.06
CA GLN A 68 -14.57 -3.72 -11.71
C GLN A 68 -14.44 -3.57 -10.19
N LEU A 69 -15.41 -2.96 -9.53
CA LEU A 69 -15.45 -2.82 -8.08
C LEU A 69 -15.54 -4.17 -7.38
N ALA A 70 -16.36 -5.09 -7.89
CA ALA A 70 -16.48 -6.43 -7.32
C ALA A 70 -15.15 -7.21 -7.40
N LEU A 71 -14.47 -7.16 -8.55
CA LEU A 71 -13.16 -7.78 -8.74
C LEU A 71 -12.09 -7.14 -7.85
N PHE A 72 -12.08 -5.80 -7.77
CA PHE A 72 -11.15 -5.06 -6.93
C PHE A 72 -11.33 -5.40 -5.45
N THR A 73 -12.57 -5.40 -4.96
CA THR A 73 -12.91 -5.75 -3.59
C THR A 73 -12.55 -7.20 -3.27
N GLN A 74 -12.74 -8.12 -4.22
CA GLN A 74 -12.34 -9.51 -4.05
C GLN A 74 -10.81 -9.65 -3.91
N ARG A 75 -10.04 -8.96 -4.75
CA ARG A 75 -8.57 -8.94 -4.70
C ARG A 75 -8.06 -8.35 -3.39
N GLU A 76 -8.62 -7.22 -2.98
CA GLU A 76 -8.25 -6.55 -1.74
C GLU A 76 -8.51 -7.45 -0.54
N ARG A 77 -9.70 -8.07 -0.45
CA ARG A 77 -10.04 -9.01 0.64
C ARG A 77 -9.13 -10.23 0.67
N ALA A 78 -8.73 -10.74 -0.49
CA ALA A 78 -7.80 -11.85 -0.58
C ALA A 78 -6.39 -11.48 -0.08
N ALA A 79 -5.97 -10.22 -0.27
CA ALA A 79 -4.66 -9.70 0.12
C ALA A 79 -4.54 -9.31 1.61
N ARG A 80 -5.65 -9.30 2.38
CA ARG A 80 -5.61 -8.94 3.82
C ARG A 80 -4.94 -9.96 4.73
N ARG A 81 -4.70 -11.19 4.25
CA ARG A 81 -4.18 -12.28 5.10
C ARG A 81 -2.69 -12.08 5.35
N LEU A 82 -2.29 -12.19 6.61
CA LEU A 82 -0.89 -12.13 7.02
C LEU A 82 -0.28 -13.53 7.11
N ASN A 83 0.97 -13.63 6.67
CA ASN A 83 1.76 -14.85 6.78
C ASN A 83 2.21 -15.10 8.23
N ARG A 84 2.56 -16.35 8.54
CA ARG A 84 3.08 -16.70 9.88
C ARG A 84 4.40 -16.00 10.21
N SER A 85 5.25 -15.75 9.20
CA SER A 85 6.49 -14.97 9.36
C SER A 85 6.19 -13.55 9.83
N GLN A 86 5.22 -12.89 9.18
CA GLN A 86 4.76 -11.54 9.47
C GLN A 86 4.16 -11.41 10.87
N LEU A 87 3.33 -12.36 11.29
CA LEU A 87 2.80 -12.39 12.66
C LEU A 87 3.90 -12.62 13.72
N SER A 88 4.88 -13.45 13.39
CA SER A 88 6.04 -13.69 14.26
C SER A 88 6.93 -12.45 14.39
N LEU A 89 7.03 -11.63 13.35
CA LEU A 89 7.74 -10.36 13.40
C LEU A 89 7.03 -9.36 14.31
N LEU A 90 5.71 -9.24 14.19
CA LEU A 90 4.91 -8.36 15.05
C LEU A 90 5.02 -8.72 16.53
N THR A 91 5.04 -10.02 16.85
CA THR A 91 5.20 -10.51 18.24
C THR A 91 6.62 -10.39 18.80
N LYS A 92 7.62 -10.19 17.95
CA LYS A 92 9.02 -9.97 18.37
C LYS A 92 9.33 -8.49 18.65
N LEU A 93 8.48 -7.57 18.17
CA LEU A 93 8.67 -6.15 18.43
C LEU A 93 8.30 -5.84 19.89
N PRO A 94 9.03 -4.92 20.55
CA PRO A 94 8.73 -4.56 21.92
C PRO A 94 7.40 -3.79 21.99
N ASP A 95 6.54 -4.14 22.93
CA ASP A 95 5.23 -3.48 23.13
C ASP A 95 5.35 -1.98 23.51
N THR A 96 6.56 -1.53 23.86
CA THR A 96 6.85 -0.13 24.23
C THR A 96 7.21 0.75 23.03
N CYS A 97 7.35 0.21 21.82
CA CYS A 97 7.74 1.01 20.65
C CYS A 97 6.58 1.86 20.12
N HIS A 98 6.92 2.92 19.40
CA HIS A 98 5.91 3.77 18.77
C HIS A 98 5.23 3.01 17.62
N PRO A 99 3.89 3.07 17.45
CA PRO A 99 3.19 2.33 16.40
C PRO A 99 3.73 2.56 14.98
N MET A 100 4.26 3.76 14.70
CA MET A 100 4.90 4.05 13.41
C MET A 100 6.20 3.26 13.19
N ASP A 101 6.95 2.93 14.24
CA ASP A 101 8.15 2.08 14.13
C ASP A 101 7.78 0.64 13.77
N VAL A 102 6.65 0.16 14.30
CA VAL A 102 6.06 -1.15 13.94
C VAL A 102 5.70 -1.16 12.46
N VAL A 103 4.92 -0.17 12.00
CA VAL A 103 4.48 -0.10 10.60
C VAL A 103 5.66 0.04 9.65
N ARG A 104 6.64 0.90 9.96
CA ARG A 104 7.86 1.06 9.15
C ARG A 104 8.62 -0.26 9.00
N THR A 105 8.85 -0.96 10.11
CA THR A 105 9.61 -2.21 10.12
C THR A 105 8.83 -3.32 9.40
N PHE A 106 7.51 -3.34 9.59
CA PHE A 106 6.63 -4.31 8.94
C PHE A 106 6.59 -4.16 7.42
N VAL A 107 6.43 -2.93 6.92
CA VAL A 107 6.44 -2.63 5.47
C VAL A 107 7.80 -2.96 4.87
N SER A 108 8.90 -2.62 5.55
CA SER A 108 10.25 -2.97 5.10
C SER A 108 10.48 -4.48 5.04
N SER A 109 9.99 -5.24 6.03
CA SER A 109 10.06 -6.70 5.99
C SER A 109 9.20 -7.31 4.89
N MET A 110 8.07 -6.69 4.55
CA MET A 110 7.20 -7.14 3.48
C MET A 110 7.84 -6.96 2.10
N GLY A 111 8.55 -5.83 1.88
CA GLY A 111 9.35 -5.61 0.67
C GLY A 111 10.42 -6.67 0.49
N ALA A 112 11.18 -6.98 1.55
CA ALA A 112 12.23 -7.99 1.51
C ALA A 112 11.73 -9.43 1.30
N GLU A 113 10.45 -9.71 1.57
CA GLU A 113 9.81 -11.01 1.27
C GLU A 113 9.25 -11.07 -0.17
N ASP A 114 9.11 -9.93 -0.86
CA ASP A 114 8.55 -9.85 -2.22
C ASP A 114 9.63 -10.20 -3.27
N PRO A 115 9.45 -11.28 -4.05
CA PRO A 115 10.40 -11.65 -5.10
C PRO A 115 10.49 -10.61 -6.24
N ASP A 116 9.49 -9.74 -6.38
CA ASP A 116 9.39 -8.72 -7.43
C ASP A 116 9.63 -7.30 -6.87
N GLU A 117 10.39 -7.17 -5.77
CA GLU A 117 10.71 -5.88 -5.13
C GLU A 117 11.41 -4.91 -6.11
N ASP A 118 12.35 -5.42 -6.91
CA ASP A 118 13.15 -4.61 -7.84
C ASP A 118 12.49 -4.40 -9.23
N ASP A 119 11.35 -5.03 -9.49
CA ASP A 119 10.62 -4.86 -10.76
C ASP A 119 9.82 -3.55 -10.76
N ASN A 120 10.37 -2.56 -11.46
CA ASN A 120 9.82 -1.22 -11.63
C ASN A 120 9.08 -1.04 -12.97
N SER A 121 8.62 -2.13 -13.60
CA SER A 121 7.83 -2.03 -14.83
C SER A 121 6.54 -1.20 -14.61
N PRO A 122 6.13 -0.35 -15.59
CA PRO A 122 5.06 0.65 -15.41
C PRO A 122 3.64 0.06 -15.42
N GLY A 123 3.47 -1.20 -15.03
CA GLY A 123 2.15 -1.81 -14.87
C GLY A 123 1.41 -1.26 -13.64
N PRO A 124 0.08 -1.47 -13.53
CA PRO A 124 -0.60 -1.23 -12.27
C PRO A 124 0.09 -2.10 -11.21
N THR A 125 0.61 -1.49 -10.15
CA THR A 125 1.11 -2.19 -8.96
C THR A 125 -0.08 -2.89 -8.31
N THR A 126 -0.46 -4.04 -8.87
CA THR A 126 -1.56 -4.84 -8.36
C THR A 126 -1.24 -5.27 -6.93
N PRO A 127 -2.23 -5.38 -6.03
CA PRO A 127 -2.01 -5.94 -4.71
C PRO A 127 -1.33 -7.30 -4.85
N ARG A 128 -0.05 -7.38 -4.46
CA ARG A 128 0.76 -8.56 -4.66
C ARG A 128 0.48 -9.52 -3.50
N PRO A 129 -0.04 -10.72 -3.76
CA PRO A 129 -0.20 -11.70 -2.70
C PRO A 129 1.20 -12.06 -2.17
N CYS A 130 1.35 -12.05 -0.86
CA CYS A 130 2.56 -12.45 -0.15
C CYS A 130 2.81 -13.96 -0.30
N GLY A 131 3.13 -14.40 -1.52
CA GLY A 131 3.38 -15.78 -1.89
C GLY A 131 4.79 -16.19 -1.51
N CYS A 132 5.01 -16.54 -0.24
CA CYS A 132 6.28 -17.04 0.30
C CYS A 132 6.61 -18.47 -0.21
N SER A 133 6.62 -18.68 -1.53
CA SER A 133 6.87 -19.98 -2.16
C SER A 133 8.30 -20.15 -2.66
N ARG A 134 9.09 -19.07 -2.76
CA ARG A 134 10.48 -19.10 -3.27
C ARG A 134 11.58 -19.05 -2.20
N CYS A 135 11.29 -18.70 -0.95
CA CYS A 135 12.32 -18.61 0.09
C CYS A 135 12.71 -19.95 0.76
N CYS A 136 12.05 -21.07 0.44
CA CYS A 136 12.48 -22.39 0.93
C CYS A 136 13.34 -23.11 -0.14
N PRO A 137 14.67 -23.21 0.04
CA PRO A 137 15.48 -24.09 -0.79
C PRO A 137 14.97 -25.55 -0.67
N PRO A 138 15.05 -26.36 -1.75
CA PRO A 138 14.47 -27.70 -1.81
C PRO A 138 15.07 -28.71 -0.81
N SER A 139 16.14 -28.35 -0.08
CA SER A 139 16.84 -29.24 0.86
C SER A 139 16.20 -29.35 2.25
N SER A 140 15.18 -28.55 2.57
CA SER A 140 14.58 -28.51 3.92
C SER A 140 13.07 -28.78 3.95
N ARG A 141 12.51 -29.53 2.99
CA ARG A 141 11.12 -30.00 3.06
C ARG A 141 11.02 -31.20 4.03
N PRO A 142 10.53 -31.07 5.27
CA PRO A 142 9.87 -32.21 5.89
C PRO A 142 8.59 -32.48 5.10
N THR A 143 8.40 -33.74 4.77
CA THR A 143 7.18 -34.32 4.23
C THR A 143 5.94 -33.88 5.02
N CYS A 144 5.24 -32.84 4.58
CA CYS A 144 3.85 -32.60 4.95
C CYS A 144 2.97 -32.99 3.76
N ALA A 145 2.92 -34.30 3.55
CA ALA A 145 1.77 -34.94 2.94
C ALA A 145 0.59 -34.90 3.93
N ALA A 146 -0.60 -35.07 3.37
CA ALA A 146 -1.91 -35.25 4.02
C ALA A 146 -2.65 -33.97 4.40
N GLY A 147 -3.71 -33.72 3.62
CA GLY A 147 -4.73 -32.73 3.92
C GLY A 147 -5.46 -33.03 5.22
N ALA A 148 -5.94 -31.97 5.85
CA ALA A 148 -6.91 -32.04 6.92
C ALA A 148 -8.20 -31.39 6.42
N ASP A 149 -9.09 -32.25 5.92
CA ASP A 149 -10.52 -32.04 5.89
C ASP A 149 -11.00 -31.58 7.27
N TRP A 150 -11.56 -30.38 7.36
CA TRP A 150 -12.24 -29.92 8.56
C TRP A 150 -13.64 -30.54 8.58
N ASN A 151 -13.83 -31.60 9.38
CA ASN A 151 -15.15 -32.15 9.70
C ASN A 151 -15.61 -31.67 11.10
N PRO A 152 -16.67 -30.86 11.21
CA PRO A 152 -17.11 -30.24 12.46
C PRO A 152 -17.82 -31.18 13.47
N SER A 153 -17.80 -32.50 13.30
CA SER A 153 -18.64 -33.43 14.08
C SER A 153 -17.94 -34.30 15.13
N ARG A 154 -16.73 -33.99 15.62
CA ARG A 154 -16.11 -34.80 16.71
C ARG A 154 -16.26 -34.14 18.09
N PRO A 155 -16.83 -34.84 19.09
CA PRO A 155 -16.96 -34.34 20.44
C PRO A 155 -15.62 -34.37 21.20
N THR A 156 -15.39 -33.33 22.01
CA THR A 156 -14.27 -33.20 22.93
C THR A 156 -14.35 -34.25 24.03
N ALA A 157 -13.29 -35.05 24.19
CA ALA A 157 -13.13 -35.95 25.33
C ALA A 157 -12.07 -35.38 26.29
N THR A 158 -12.39 -35.56 27.57
CA THR A 158 -11.77 -35.14 28.83
C THR A 158 -10.26 -35.30 28.93
#